data_AF-D8MKM0-F1
#
_entry.id   AF-D8MKM0-F1
#
_cell.length_a   1.000
_cell.length_b   1.000
_cell.length_c   1.000
_cell.angle_alpha   90.00
_cell.angle_beta   90.00
_cell.angle_gamma   90.00
#
_symmetry.space_group_name_H-M   'P 1'
#
loop_
_entity.id
_entity.type
_entity.pdbx_description
1 polymer ?
#
loop_
_entity_poly.entity_id
_entity_poly.type
_entity_poly.pdbx_seq_one_letter_code
_entity_poly.pdbx_strand_id
1 'polypeptide(L)'
;MNKAIFLGITLLLTLTAARADDAPVAQDRTEHLPAAPYLQAGSPTFDMTIGQFREKYNAIYPTLQIAEYRAIDNRGDKSNLTRAASKINENLYASTALEQGTGKIKTLQITWLPVPGPDQKEAQDKARAYMAAMERFFEPTLNEAQSLKRLDDVLSKGKGSRYYTQDEGAVRYIVADNGDKGLTFAIEPIKLALATN
;
A
#
# COMPACT_ATOMS: atom_id res chain seq x y z
N MET A 1 -11.80 78.48 -34.22
CA MET A 1 -11.14 78.16 -35.51
C MET A 1 -10.62 76.74 -35.41
N ASN A 2 -10.95 75.73 -36.22
CA ASN A 2 -11.73 75.62 -37.44
C ASN A 2 -12.20 74.16 -37.62
N LYS A 3 -13.47 74.03 -38.02
CA LYS A 3 -14.05 73.13 -39.05
C LYS A 3 -14.21 71.62 -38.81
N ALA A 4 -15.49 71.26 -38.92
CA ALA A 4 -16.16 69.98 -39.14
C ALA A 4 -15.59 69.10 -40.28
N ILE A 5 -16.00 67.83 -40.30
CA ILE A 5 -16.78 67.21 -41.40
C ILE A 5 -17.26 65.82 -40.93
N PHE A 6 -18.57 65.58 -41.03
CA PHE A 6 -19.22 64.27 -40.99
C PHE A 6 -19.20 63.69 -42.41
N LEU A 7 -18.83 62.42 -42.58
CA LEU A 7 -19.24 61.62 -43.73
C LEU A 7 -19.42 60.18 -43.29
N GLY A 8 -20.65 59.67 -43.43
CA GLY A 8 -20.98 58.27 -43.25
C GLY A 8 -20.84 57.51 -44.57
N ILE A 9 -20.50 56.22 -44.49
CA ILE A 9 -20.76 55.24 -45.54
C ILE A 9 -21.31 53.96 -44.89
N THR A 10 -22.27 53.41 -45.62
CA THR A 10 -23.30 52.45 -45.31
C THR A 10 -22.84 50.98 -45.48
N LEU A 11 -23.26 50.11 -44.53
CA LEU A 11 -23.79 48.74 -44.70
C LEU A 11 -22.93 47.62 -45.34
N LEU A 12 -22.76 46.49 -44.62
CA LEU A 12 -23.28 45.16 -45.05
C LEU A 12 -23.29 44.15 -43.89
N LEU A 13 -24.38 43.37 -43.80
CA LEU A 13 -24.66 42.32 -42.82
C LEU A 13 -23.83 41.05 -43.06
N THR A 14 -23.55 40.30 -41.98
CA THR A 14 -23.74 38.84 -41.97
C THR A 14 -24.21 38.36 -40.58
N LEU A 15 -25.31 37.60 -40.57
CA LEU A 15 -25.77 36.81 -39.43
C LEU A 15 -24.98 35.49 -39.36
N THR A 16 -24.63 35.04 -38.16
CA THR A 16 -24.63 33.61 -37.81
C THR A 16 -25.07 33.44 -36.37
N ALA A 17 -26.16 32.69 -36.18
CA ALA A 17 -26.56 32.13 -34.90
C ALA A 17 -25.87 30.77 -34.73
N ALA A 18 -25.39 30.46 -33.53
CA ALA A 18 -25.15 29.08 -33.11
C ALA A 18 -25.56 28.94 -31.64
N ARG A 19 -26.44 27.96 -31.41
CA ARG A 19 -26.95 27.52 -30.12
C ARG A 19 -25.88 26.73 -29.35
N ALA A 20 -26.16 26.60 -28.06
CA ALA A 20 -25.44 25.86 -27.03
C ALA A 20 -24.87 24.51 -27.46
N ASP A 21 -23.70 24.18 -26.91
CA ASP A 21 -23.32 22.79 -26.70
C ASP A 21 -22.64 22.62 -25.33
N ASP A 22 -22.96 21.47 -24.77
CA ASP A 22 -22.72 20.97 -23.42
C ASP A 22 -21.28 21.10 -22.91
N ALA A 23 -21.13 21.70 -21.72
CA ALA A 23 -19.94 21.48 -20.92
C ALA A 23 -19.91 19.99 -20.50
N PRO A 24 -18.77 19.30 -20.59
CA PRO A 24 -18.72 17.90 -20.21
C PRO A 24 -18.97 17.79 -18.72
N VAL A 25 -20.09 17.16 -18.37
CA VAL A 25 -20.36 16.69 -17.00
C VAL A 25 -19.18 15.83 -16.61
N ALA A 26 -18.43 16.27 -15.59
CA ALA A 26 -17.41 15.46 -14.96
C ALA A 26 -18.07 14.15 -14.52
N GLN A 27 -17.82 13.08 -15.28
CA GLN A 27 -18.24 11.76 -14.90
C GLN A 27 -17.57 11.47 -13.57
N ASP A 28 -18.40 11.27 -12.55
CA ASP A 28 -18.02 10.76 -11.24
C ASP A 28 -17.49 9.34 -11.43
N ARG A 29 -16.25 9.25 -11.90
CA ARG A 29 -15.47 8.04 -11.93
C ARG A 29 -14.87 7.88 -10.55
N THR A 30 -15.72 7.62 -9.55
CA THR A 30 -15.30 6.74 -8.46
C THR A 30 -14.95 5.40 -9.10
N GLU A 31 -13.75 5.30 -9.67
CA GLU A 31 -13.13 4.02 -9.89
C GLU A 31 -13.20 3.32 -8.53
N HIS A 32 -13.96 2.22 -8.47
CA HIS A 32 -13.94 1.31 -7.33
C HIS A 32 -12.51 0.78 -7.22
N LEU A 33 -11.65 1.55 -6.54
CA LEU A 33 -10.27 1.19 -6.31
C LEU A 33 -10.29 -0.16 -5.59
N PRO A 34 -9.54 -1.16 -6.07
CA PRO A 34 -9.60 -2.49 -5.48
C PRO A 34 -9.19 -2.42 -4.02
N ALA A 35 -10.04 -2.98 -3.16
CA ALA A 35 -9.71 -3.19 -1.75
C ALA A 35 -8.47 -4.07 -1.63
N ALA A 36 -7.70 -3.91 -0.55
CA ALA A 36 -6.51 -4.72 -0.30
C ALA A 36 -6.85 -6.23 -0.41
N PRO A 37 -6.01 -7.07 -1.05
CA PRO A 37 -6.41 -8.43 -1.43
C PRO A 37 -6.85 -9.31 -0.25
N TYR A 38 -6.23 -9.19 0.92
CA TYR A 38 -6.64 -9.90 2.14
C TYR A 38 -8.09 -9.62 2.59
N LEU A 39 -8.70 -8.51 2.17
CA LEU A 39 -10.09 -8.16 2.48
C LEU A 39 -11.10 -8.88 1.58
N GLN A 40 -10.65 -9.51 0.50
CA GLN A 40 -11.53 -10.22 -0.42
C GLN A 40 -12.09 -11.50 0.22
N ALA A 41 -13.35 -11.81 -0.08
CA ALA A 41 -13.97 -13.05 0.38
C ALA A 41 -13.18 -14.27 -0.13
N GLY A 42 -12.90 -15.23 0.76
CA GLY A 42 -12.11 -16.40 0.42
C GLY A 42 -10.61 -16.12 0.24
N SER A 43 -10.11 -14.95 0.64
CA SER A 43 -8.67 -14.67 0.69
C SER A 43 -7.96 -15.75 1.53
N PRO A 44 -6.82 -16.29 1.07
CA PRO A 44 -6.11 -17.34 1.77
C PRO A 44 -5.54 -16.84 3.11
N THR A 45 -5.11 -17.79 3.94
CA THR A 45 -4.36 -17.53 5.17
C THR A 45 -3.04 -18.29 5.11
N PHE A 46 -2.00 -17.78 5.76
CA PHE A 46 -0.87 -18.62 6.11
C PHE A 46 -1.33 -19.71 7.06
N ASP A 47 -0.72 -20.89 6.96
CA ASP A 47 -1.01 -22.00 7.87
C ASP A 47 -0.26 -21.84 9.20
N MET A 48 -0.39 -20.66 9.81
CA MET A 48 0.14 -20.34 11.13
C MET A 48 -0.65 -19.21 11.78
N THR A 49 -0.68 -19.21 13.11
CA THR A 49 -1.22 -18.10 13.91
C THR A 49 -0.16 -17.01 14.11
N ILE A 50 -0.60 -15.82 14.53
CA ILE A 50 0.31 -14.71 14.80
C ILE A 50 1.34 -15.02 15.90
N GLY A 51 0.96 -15.79 16.93
CA GLY A 51 1.86 -16.22 18.00
C GLY A 51 2.95 -17.16 17.47
N GLN A 52 2.57 -18.15 16.64
CA GLN A 52 3.52 -19.06 16.00
C GLN A 52 4.48 -18.34 15.06
N PHE A 53 3.98 -17.37 14.28
CA PHE A 53 4.82 -16.52 13.45
C PHE A 53 5.87 -15.79 14.31
N ARG A 54 5.42 -15.09 15.35
CA ARG A 54 6.30 -14.29 16.21
C ARG A 54 7.39 -15.14 16.86
N GLU A 55 7.03 -16.30 17.40
CA GLU A 55 7.97 -17.22 18.04
C GLU A 55 9.06 -17.67 17.05
N LYS A 56 8.65 -18.17 15.88
CA LYS A 56 9.58 -18.62 14.83
C LYS A 56 10.44 -17.48 14.31
N TYR A 57 9.84 -16.33 14.02
CA TYR A 57 10.54 -15.16 13.50
C TYR A 57 11.60 -14.65 14.50
N ASN A 58 11.25 -14.52 15.78
CA ASN A 58 12.19 -14.06 16.81
C ASN A 58 13.32 -15.07 17.07
N ALA A 59 13.07 -16.38 16.89
CA ALA A 59 14.10 -17.40 16.97
C ALA A 59 15.11 -17.30 15.82
N ILE A 60 14.65 -16.95 14.61
CA ILE A 60 15.50 -16.78 13.42
C ILE A 60 16.25 -15.43 13.47
N TYR A 61 15.61 -14.36 13.94
CA TYR A 61 16.14 -13.00 13.92
C TYR A 61 16.26 -12.38 15.33
N PRO A 62 17.24 -12.82 16.15
CA PRO A 62 17.34 -12.40 17.55
C PRO A 62 17.64 -10.91 17.75
N THR A 63 18.15 -10.20 16.73
CA THR A 63 18.43 -8.76 16.77
C THR A 63 17.30 -7.89 16.21
N LEU A 64 16.28 -8.51 15.58
CA LEU A 64 15.14 -7.82 14.96
C LEU A 64 13.83 -8.29 15.58
N GLN A 65 13.79 -8.47 16.90
CA GLN A 65 12.62 -9.05 17.57
C GLN A 65 11.35 -8.20 17.38
N ILE A 66 10.22 -8.89 17.34
CA ILE A 66 8.87 -8.32 17.37
C ILE A 66 8.25 -8.66 18.72
N ALA A 67 7.74 -7.64 19.43
CA ALA A 67 7.03 -7.82 20.69
C ALA A 67 5.65 -8.47 20.48
N GLU A 68 4.93 -8.78 21.55
CA GLU A 68 3.59 -9.36 21.45
C GLU A 68 2.62 -8.48 20.66
N TYR A 69 1.80 -9.12 19.83
CA TYR A 69 0.75 -8.44 19.07
C TYR A 69 -0.44 -8.16 19.97
N ARG A 70 -0.90 -6.91 19.97
CA ARG A 70 -2.08 -6.46 20.72
C ARG A 70 -3.22 -6.20 19.75
N ALA A 71 -4.41 -6.67 20.11
CA ALA A 71 -5.61 -6.40 19.34
C ALA A 71 -5.85 -4.89 19.24
N ILE A 72 -6.25 -4.43 18.06
CA ILE A 72 -6.64 -3.04 17.81
C ILE A 72 -8.17 -3.00 17.81
N ASP A 73 -8.75 -2.10 18.61
CA ASP A 73 -10.20 -1.85 18.57
C ASP A 73 -10.55 -1.28 17.20
N ASN A 74 -11.50 -1.92 16.53
CA ASN A 74 -11.77 -1.70 15.13
C ASN A 74 -13.27 -1.46 14.93
N ARG A 75 -13.80 -0.50 15.70
CA ARG A 75 -15.21 -0.11 15.68
C ARG A 75 -15.58 0.37 14.27
N GLY A 76 -16.43 -0.39 13.58
CA GLY A 76 -16.93 -0.06 12.25
C GLY A 76 -16.30 -0.87 11.11
N ASP A 77 -15.33 -1.74 11.36
CA ASP A 77 -14.82 -2.65 10.34
C ASP A 77 -15.82 -3.79 10.09
N LYS A 78 -16.25 -3.92 8.83
CA LYS A 78 -17.21 -4.93 8.36
C LYS A 78 -16.52 -6.17 7.76
N SER A 79 -15.19 -6.25 7.81
CA SER A 79 -14.42 -7.34 7.20
C SER A 79 -14.43 -8.65 8.00
N ASN A 80 -14.99 -8.66 9.21
CA ASN A 80 -14.95 -9.82 10.13
C ASN A 80 -13.52 -10.33 10.38
N LEU A 81 -12.54 -9.42 10.41
CA LEU A 81 -11.15 -9.73 10.70
C LEU A 81 -10.75 -9.17 12.06
N THR A 82 -9.93 -9.92 12.79
CA THR A 82 -9.25 -9.40 13.98
C THR A 82 -8.00 -8.65 13.53
N ARG A 83 -7.86 -7.38 13.92
CA ARG A 83 -6.63 -6.61 13.68
C ARG A 83 -5.76 -6.62 14.92
N ALA A 84 -4.46 -6.74 14.72
CA ALA A 84 -3.49 -6.63 15.79
C ALA A 84 -2.21 -5.93 15.32
N ALA A 85 -1.50 -5.30 16.25
CA ALA A 85 -0.20 -4.71 15.97
C ALA A 85 0.78 -4.87 17.14
N SER A 86 2.05 -4.79 16.81
CA SER A 86 3.18 -4.77 17.71
C SER A 86 4.04 -3.55 17.37
N LYS A 87 4.32 -2.74 18.39
CA LYS A 87 5.19 -1.56 18.25
C LYS A 87 6.64 -2.02 18.33
N ILE A 88 7.42 -1.77 17.28
CA ILE A 88 8.87 -2.02 17.27
C ILE A 88 9.60 -0.81 17.87
N ASN A 89 9.25 0.40 17.42
CA ASN A 89 9.63 1.67 18.03
C ASN A 89 8.60 2.77 17.66
N GLU A 90 8.91 4.04 17.91
CA GLU A 90 8.01 5.17 17.61
C GLU A 90 7.62 5.30 16.13
N ASN A 91 8.48 4.82 15.22
CA ASN A 91 8.36 5.07 13.78
C ASN A 91 8.30 3.78 12.96
N LEU A 92 8.17 2.63 13.62
CA LEU A 92 8.17 1.32 12.99
C LEU A 92 7.22 0.38 13.73
N TYR A 93 6.29 -0.20 12.98
CA TYR A 93 5.21 -1.03 13.51
C TYR A 93 5.08 -2.29 12.68
N ALA A 94 4.80 -3.40 13.35
CA ALA A 94 4.34 -4.62 12.71
C ALA A 94 2.83 -4.77 12.92
N SER A 95 2.05 -4.97 11.87
CA SER A 95 0.59 -5.14 11.94
C SER A 95 0.12 -6.35 11.16
N THR A 96 -1.07 -6.84 11.51
CA THR A 96 -1.66 -8.00 10.89
C THR A 96 -3.18 -7.92 10.89
N ALA A 97 -3.79 -8.58 9.91
CA ALA A 97 -5.19 -8.97 9.95
C ALA A 97 -5.29 -10.48 10.02
N LEU A 98 -6.14 -10.96 10.93
CA LEU A 98 -6.30 -12.36 11.26
C LEU A 98 -7.71 -12.81 10.92
N GLU A 99 -7.82 -14.03 10.40
CA GLU A 99 -9.08 -14.71 10.22
C GLU A 99 -9.75 -14.96 11.57
N GLN A 100 -11.03 -14.56 11.69
CA GLN A 100 -11.80 -14.73 12.91
C GLN A 100 -12.00 -16.22 13.23
N GLY A 101 -11.91 -16.57 14.52
CA GLY A 101 -12.06 -17.94 15.00
C GLY A 101 -10.78 -18.78 14.91
N THR A 102 -10.02 -18.68 13.81
CA THR A 102 -8.77 -19.45 13.65
C THR A 102 -7.53 -18.71 14.13
N GLY A 103 -7.54 -17.36 14.07
CA GLY A 103 -6.37 -16.53 14.36
C GLY A 103 -5.25 -16.69 13.33
N LYS A 104 -5.53 -17.35 12.19
CA LYS A 104 -4.59 -17.50 11.09
C LYS A 104 -4.37 -16.18 10.37
N ILE A 105 -3.15 -15.99 9.90
CA ILE A 105 -2.69 -14.72 9.35
C ILE A 105 -3.19 -14.57 7.90
N LYS A 106 -3.90 -13.47 7.60
CA LYS A 106 -4.23 -13.10 6.22
C LYS A 106 -3.22 -12.14 5.60
N THR A 107 -2.59 -11.30 6.41
CA THR A 107 -1.56 -10.35 5.97
C THR A 107 -0.62 -10.04 7.12
N LEU A 108 0.66 -9.87 6.83
CA LEU A 108 1.66 -9.31 7.75
C LEU A 108 2.24 -8.06 7.12
N GLN A 109 2.37 -7.00 7.92
CA GLN A 109 2.74 -5.69 7.43
C GLN A 109 3.83 -5.10 8.32
N ILE A 110 4.82 -4.48 7.72
CA ILE A 110 5.77 -3.58 8.37
C ILE A 110 5.49 -2.18 7.86
N THR A 111 5.17 -1.27 8.76
CA THR A 111 4.91 0.14 8.44
C THR A 111 5.96 1.02 9.07
N TRP A 112 6.67 1.77 8.23
CA TRP A 112 7.64 2.79 8.62
C TRP A 112 7.01 4.18 8.49
N LEU A 113 7.17 4.99 9.51
CA LEU A 113 6.80 6.40 9.51
C LEU A 113 8.07 7.24 9.29
N PRO A 114 8.18 7.99 8.18
CA PRO A 114 9.32 8.86 7.94
C PRO A 114 9.56 9.82 9.10
N VAL A 115 10.81 9.93 9.53
CA VAL A 115 11.25 10.95 10.47
C VAL A 115 12.15 11.96 9.79
N PRO A 116 11.99 13.27 10.07
CA PRO A 116 12.91 14.28 9.61
C PRO A 116 14.19 14.28 10.46
N GLY A 117 15.31 14.72 9.87
CA GLY A 117 16.54 15.00 10.59
C GLY A 117 17.65 13.96 10.39
N PRO A 118 18.72 14.03 11.21
CA PRO A 118 19.95 13.25 11.00
C PRO A 118 19.72 11.72 11.09
N ASP A 119 18.73 11.28 11.86
CA ASP A 119 18.47 9.87 12.12
C ASP A 119 17.62 9.20 11.03
N GLN A 120 17.18 9.95 10.01
CA GLN A 120 16.29 9.45 8.95
C GLN A 120 16.85 8.21 8.27
N LYS A 121 18.15 8.23 7.94
CA LYS A 121 18.81 7.13 7.24
C LYS A 121 18.83 5.86 8.10
N GLU A 122 19.21 5.98 9.37
CA GLU A 122 19.26 4.84 10.28
C GLU A 122 17.86 4.25 10.52
N ALA A 123 16.86 5.12 10.70
CA ALA A 123 15.47 4.70 10.86
C ALA A 123 14.96 3.94 9.62
N GLN A 124 15.29 4.42 8.42
CA GLN A 124 14.95 3.77 7.16
C GLN A 124 15.68 2.43 6.99
N ASP A 125 16.97 2.37 7.32
CA ASP A 125 17.77 1.14 7.23
C ASP A 125 17.23 0.07 8.19
N LYS A 126 16.82 0.47 9.40
CA LYS A 126 16.14 -0.43 10.35
C LYS A 126 14.81 -0.93 9.81
N ALA A 127 13.99 -0.07 9.22
CA ALA A 127 12.73 -0.49 8.59
C ALA A 127 12.97 -1.52 7.48
N ARG A 128 13.95 -1.26 6.60
CA ARG A 128 14.35 -2.17 5.53
C ARG A 128 14.84 -3.51 6.06
N ALA A 129 15.60 -3.51 7.17
CA ALA A 129 16.03 -4.74 7.82
C ALA A 129 14.85 -5.62 8.28
N TYR A 130 13.82 -5.02 8.89
CA TYR A 130 12.61 -5.76 9.29
C TYR A 130 11.80 -6.26 8.08
N MET A 131 11.65 -5.44 7.03
CA MET A 131 10.96 -5.84 5.80
C MET A 131 11.66 -7.01 5.10
N ALA A 132 12.99 -6.95 4.96
CA ALA A 132 13.80 -8.01 4.36
C ALA A 132 13.87 -9.28 5.23
N ALA A 133 13.89 -9.15 6.57
CA ALA A 133 13.76 -10.29 7.46
C ALA A 133 12.39 -10.97 7.32
N MET A 134 11.31 -10.18 7.20
CA MET A 134 9.97 -10.72 6.98
C MET A 134 9.85 -11.41 5.61
N GLU A 135 10.50 -10.89 4.58
CA GLU A 135 10.58 -11.55 3.27
C GLU A 135 11.25 -12.93 3.36
N ARG A 136 12.46 -12.98 3.95
CA ARG A 136 13.22 -14.23 4.11
C ARG A 136 12.52 -15.25 5.01
N PHE A 137 11.65 -14.81 5.91
CA PHE A 137 10.83 -15.75 6.69
C PHE A 137 9.90 -16.58 5.81
N PHE A 138 9.32 -15.99 4.75
CA PHE A 138 8.43 -16.67 3.82
C PHE A 138 9.15 -17.25 2.59
N GLU A 139 10.30 -16.69 2.24
CA GLU A 139 11.16 -17.14 1.14
C GLU A 139 12.56 -17.49 1.68
N PRO A 140 12.72 -18.59 2.45
CA PRO A 140 13.97 -18.93 3.14
C PRO A 140 15.14 -19.29 2.22
N THR A 141 14.90 -19.38 0.92
CA THR A 141 15.94 -19.60 -0.10
C THR A 141 16.75 -18.33 -0.38
N LEU A 142 16.24 -17.16 0.00
CA LEU A 142 16.94 -15.89 -0.16
C LEU A 142 17.96 -15.67 0.95
N ASN A 143 19.15 -15.20 0.57
CA ASN A 143 20.05 -14.57 1.52
C ASN A 143 19.69 -13.09 1.76
N GLU A 144 20.38 -12.46 2.71
CA GLU A 144 20.12 -11.07 3.09
C GLU A 144 20.27 -10.08 1.93
N ALA A 145 21.35 -10.19 1.16
CA ALA A 145 21.62 -9.29 0.04
C ALA A 145 20.56 -9.44 -1.06
N GLN A 146 20.11 -10.67 -1.33
CA GLN A 146 19.06 -10.95 -2.31
C GLN A 146 17.71 -10.37 -1.88
N SER A 147 17.36 -10.53 -0.61
CA SER A 147 16.12 -9.95 -0.06
C SER A 147 16.16 -8.43 -0.06
N LEU A 148 17.25 -7.79 0.38
CA LEU A 148 17.39 -6.34 0.30
C LEU A 148 17.27 -5.82 -1.14
N LYS A 149 17.90 -6.52 -2.09
CA LYS A 149 17.78 -6.16 -3.51
C LYS A 149 16.33 -6.27 -4.00
N ARG A 150 15.64 -7.37 -3.68
CA ARG A 150 14.25 -7.53 -4.12
C ARG A 150 13.34 -6.50 -3.45
N LEU A 151 13.54 -6.24 -2.16
CA LEU A 151 12.83 -5.19 -1.43
C LEU A 151 13.01 -3.84 -2.13
N ASP A 152 14.24 -3.45 -2.49
CA ASP A 152 14.48 -2.20 -3.20
C ASP A 152 13.76 -2.13 -4.56
N ASP A 153 13.78 -3.23 -5.31
CA ASP A 153 13.05 -3.33 -6.59
C ASP A 153 11.53 -3.14 -6.38
N VAL A 154 10.96 -3.80 -5.38
CA VAL A 154 9.52 -3.74 -5.05
C VAL A 154 9.10 -2.37 -4.52
N LEU A 155 9.89 -1.79 -3.61
CA LEU A 155 9.64 -0.45 -3.07
C LEU A 155 9.76 0.62 -4.16
N SER A 156 10.73 0.50 -5.07
CA SER A 156 10.89 1.42 -6.20
C SER A 156 9.69 1.39 -7.14
N LYS A 157 9.20 0.20 -7.50
CA LYS A 157 7.99 0.05 -8.34
C LYS A 157 6.72 0.53 -7.64
N GLY A 158 6.66 0.38 -6.31
CA GLY A 158 5.52 0.82 -5.50
C GLY A 158 5.54 2.28 -5.08
N LYS A 159 6.60 3.03 -5.41
CA LYS A 159 6.77 4.42 -4.98
C LYS A 159 5.59 5.30 -5.43
N GLY A 160 5.07 6.10 -4.50
CA GLY A 160 3.90 6.96 -4.70
C GLY A 160 2.58 6.24 -5.02
N SER A 161 2.57 4.90 -5.04
CA SER A 161 1.37 4.12 -5.30
C SER A 161 0.56 3.93 -4.03
N ARG A 162 -0.76 4.13 -4.13
CA ARG A 162 -1.68 3.81 -3.03
C ARG A 162 -1.67 2.32 -2.69
N TYR A 163 -1.59 1.47 -3.72
CA TYR A 163 -1.38 0.02 -3.62
C TYR A 163 -0.61 -0.46 -4.86
N TYR A 164 0.59 -0.98 -4.65
CA TYR A 164 1.35 -1.77 -5.63
C TYR A 164 1.42 -3.21 -5.17
N THR A 165 1.32 -4.18 -6.09
CA THR A 165 1.40 -5.61 -5.77
C THR A 165 2.35 -6.34 -6.70
N GLN A 166 3.11 -7.29 -6.16
CA GLN A 166 3.98 -8.19 -6.93
C GLN A 166 3.89 -9.61 -6.35
N ASP A 167 3.52 -10.58 -7.19
CA ASP A 167 3.45 -11.98 -6.78
C ASP A 167 4.84 -12.62 -6.88
N GLU A 168 5.23 -13.37 -5.85
CA GLU A 168 6.52 -14.04 -5.72
C GLU A 168 6.30 -15.41 -5.09
N GLY A 169 6.48 -16.48 -5.88
CA GLY A 169 6.30 -17.84 -5.38
C GLY A 169 4.90 -18.06 -4.81
N ALA A 170 4.81 -18.35 -3.52
CA ALA A 170 3.55 -18.60 -2.80
C ALA A 170 3.01 -17.37 -2.05
N VAL A 171 3.62 -16.20 -2.23
CA VAL A 171 3.22 -14.96 -1.59
C VAL A 171 3.00 -13.83 -2.57
N ARG A 172 2.34 -12.78 -2.10
CA ARG A 172 2.20 -11.49 -2.76
C ARG A 172 2.81 -10.43 -1.86
N TYR A 173 3.69 -9.63 -2.42
CA TYR A 173 4.18 -8.40 -1.82
C TYR A 173 3.28 -7.25 -2.18
N ILE A 174 3.06 -6.38 -1.20
CA ILE A 174 2.23 -5.19 -1.35
C ILE A 174 2.98 -4.01 -0.80
N VAL A 175 3.02 -2.91 -1.55
CA VAL A 175 3.58 -1.63 -1.13
C VAL A 175 2.48 -0.58 -1.15
N ALA A 176 2.35 0.14 -0.06
CA ALA A 176 1.58 1.38 0.00
C ALA A 176 2.52 2.50 0.46
N ASP A 177 2.82 3.42 -0.45
CA ASP A 177 3.68 4.56 -0.18
C ASP A 177 2.83 5.83 -0.09
N ASN A 178 2.63 6.28 1.15
CA ASN A 178 1.83 7.48 1.45
C ASN A 178 2.71 8.71 1.72
N GLY A 179 3.97 8.69 1.26
CA GLY A 179 4.94 9.75 1.53
C GLY A 179 5.15 9.95 3.03
N ASP A 180 4.99 11.19 3.50
CA ASP A 180 5.19 11.55 4.91
C ASP A 180 4.25 10.83 5.89
N LYS A 181 3.15 10.23 5.40
CA LYS A 181 2.21 9.48 6.23
C LYS A 181 2.65 8.04 6.49
N GLY A 182 3.69 7.55 5.81
CA GLY A 182 4.24 6.23 6.03
C GLY A 182 4.34 5.38 4.78
N LEU A 183 5.29 4.44 4.84
CA LEU A 183 5.50 3.37 3.89
C LEU A 183 5.11 2.05 4.54
N THR A 184 4.19 1.31 3.92
CA THR A 184 3.83 -0.05 4.34
C THR A 184 4.31 -1.06 3.31
N PHE A 185 5.06 -2.05 3.78
CA PHE A 185 5.35 -3.28 3.04
C PHE A 185 4.58 -4.43 3.68
N ALA A 186 3.82 -5.18 2.90
CA ALA A 186 3.04 -6.31 3.38
C ALA A 186 3.28 -7.57 2.56
N ILE A 187 3.14 -8.71 3.22
CA ILE A 187 3.21 -10.05 2.61
C ILE A 187 1.89 -10.76 2.88
N GLU A 188 1.29 -11.24 1.81
CA GLU A 188 0.03 -11.99 1.83
C GLU A 188 0.24 -13.36 1.18
N PRO A 189 -0.44 -14.41 1.67
CA PRO A 189 -0.43 -15.69 0.97
C PRO A 189 -1.19 -15.54 -0.34
N ILE A 190 -0.76 -16.27 -1.38
CA ILE A 190 -1.57 -16.43 -2.59
C ILE A 190 -2.05 -17.87 -2.72
N LYS A 191 -3.28 -18.03 -3.21
CA LYS A 191 -3.79 -19.34 -3.59
C LYS A 191 -3.12 -19.71 -4.91
N LEU A 192 -2.18 -20.63 -4.87
CA LEU A 192 -1.61 -21.21 -6.08
C LEU A 192 -2.71 -22.00 -6.78
N ALA A 193 -3.23 -21.46 -7.88
CA ALA A 193 -4.03 -22.26 -8.80
C ALA A 193 -3.05 -23.14 -9.59
N LEU A 194 -3.30 -24.45 -9.62
CA LEU A 194 -2.61 -25.34 -10.55
C LEU A 194 -2.93 -24.84 -11.95
N ALA A 195 -1.90 -24.42 -12.70
CA ALA A 195 -2.06 -24.16 -14.13
C ALA A 195 -2.56 -25.46 -14.76
N THR A 196 -3.78 -25.42 -15.30
CA THR A 196 -4.29 -26.51 -16.13
C THR A 196 -3.56 -26.36 -17.46
N ASN A 197 -2.50 -27.15 -17.64
CA ASN A 197 -1.89 -27.35 -18.96
C ASN A 197 -2.78 -28.26 -19.80
#